data_AF-A0A523GPN1-F1
#
_entry.id   AF-A0A523GPN1-F1
#
_cell.length_a   1.000
_cell.length_b   1.000
_cell.length_c   1.000
_cell.angle_alpha   90.00
_cell.angle_beta   90.00
_cell.angle_gamma   90.00
#
_symmetry.space_group_name_H-M   'P 1'
#
loop_
_entity.id
_entity.type
_entity.pdbx_description
1 polymer ?
#
loop_
_entity_poly.entity_id
_entity_poly.type
_entity_poly.pdbx_seq_one_letter_code
_entity_poly.pdbx_strand_id
1 'polypeptide(L)'
;MSKLVVNLKAILEKPTSGAETVIRAEITNTGDASLSFNFMLMGNPSLVLELQDSEGKSLGLSPPSPPSEEELKAMRELAPGESITIDYYGALDLYHPSGRYRVRFFSECSLFGGSTDDPVASDWLEFEVVCPPQTFPERWQQIPTVAERRWRFWIIWKWWRYFWCWILRILRIVRCNRRLSQEVDVVRTEVMSDAPAGFEAWNGTYSWRARFRTEIDQNDCSVRIVVLLQTSNAGANLSNAQRNAWETALQNAWSNHFKLCCNDCCCCSGYTITLDVQFVNSNAHHIVNVQGSTTNMTNWGNTDTTAINHEMGHMLGAKDEYYTVDGTAWGLPFQNGAGIMNNPNEAPLTRHLDQVRDTVRAMLSSNCTTKTMGDSC
;
A
#
# COMPACT_ATOMS: atom_id res chain seq x y z
N MET A 1 -9.91 -5.31 -40.11
CA MET A 1 -9.98 -4.49 -38.87
C MET A 1 -9.21 -5.26 -37.84
N SER A 2 -8.21 -4.63 -37.23
CA SER A 2 -7.41 -5.29 -36.20
C SER A 2 -8.28 -5.57 -34.97
N LYS A 3 -8.27 -6.82 -34.48
CA LYS A 3 -9.08 -7.23 -33.33
C LYS A 3 -8.27 -8.13 -32.40
N LEU A 4 -8.07 -7.68 -31.16
CA LEU A 4 -7.53 -8.53 -30.11
C LEU A 4 -8.63 -9.44 -29.56
N VAL A 5 -8.29 -10.71 -29.37
CA VAL A 5 -9.08 -11.65 -28.59
C VAL A 5 -8.25 -12.03 -27.37
N VAL A 6 -8.86 -11.91 -26.19
CA VAL A 6 -8.21 -12.23 -24.92
C VAL A 6 -8.91 -13.43 -24.30
N ASN A 7 -8.15 -14.50 -24.07
CA ASN A 7 -8.60 -15.67 -23.35
C ASN A 7 -7.98 -15.66 -21.95
N LEU A 8 -8.82 -15.73 -20.91
CA LEU A 8 -8.35 -15.79 -19.53
C LEU A 8 -8.40 -17.21 -18.99
N LYS A 9 -7.42 -17.53 -18.14
CA LYS A 9 -7.38 -18.75 -17.35
C LYS A 9 -6.88 -18.45 -15.94
N ALA A 10 -7.64 -18.86 -14.93
CA ALA A 10 -7.18 -18.83 -13.55
C ALA A 10 -6.27 -20.03 -13.30
N ILE A 11 -5.07 -19.76 -12.80
CA ILE A 11 -4.11 -20.76 -12.36
C ILE A 11 -4.02 -20.62 -10.84
N LEU A 12 -4.62 -21.57 -10.13
CA LEU A 12 -4.40 -21.73 -8.70
C LEU A 12 -3.06 -22.43 -8.51
N GLU A 13 -2.00 -21.64 -8.42
CA GLU A 13 -0.74 -22.17 -7.94
C GLU A 13 -0.87 -22.36 -6.42
N LYS A 14 -0.25 -23.42 -5.89
CA LYS A 14 -0.02 -23.53 -4.45
C LYS A 14 1.39 -23.00 -4.19
N PRO A 15 1.60 -21.70 -3.97
CA PRO A 15 2.84 -21.24 -3.37
C PRO A 15 3.13 -22.01 -2.09
N THR A 16 4.41 -22.15 -1.79
CA THR A 16 4.91 -22.74 -0.55
C THR A 16 4.47 -22.00 0.72
N SER A 17 3.73 -20.89 0.60
CA SER A 17 3.42 -19.95 1.68
C SER A 17 1.99 -19.35 1.66
N GLY A 18 1.06 -19.94 0.91
CA GLY A 18 -0.34 -19.50 0.79
C GLY A 18 -0.85 -19.67 -0.64
N ALA A 19 -2.15 -19.82 -0.87
CA ALA A 19 -2.69 -19.95 -2.23
C ALA A 19 -2.76 -18.57 -2.91
N GLU A 20 -1.87 -18.27 -3.85
CA GLU A 20 -1.97 -17.08 -4.70
C GLU A 20 -2.75 -17.44 -5.97
N THR A 21 -3.72 -16.61 -6.34
CA THR A 21 -4.45 -16.79 -7.60
C THR A 21 -3.71 -16.03 -8.68
N VAL A 22 -3.14 -16.75 -9.64
CA VAL A 22 -2.53 -16.15 -10.83
C VAL A 22 -3.58 -16.13 -11.94
N ILE A 23 -3.84 -14.97 -12.52
CA ILE A 23 -4.68 -14.86 -13.71
C ILE A 23 -3.76 -14.84 -14.93
N ARG A 24 -3.84 -15.85 -15.78
CA ARG A 24 -3.12 -15.90 -17.05
C ARG A 24 -4.00 -15.41 -18.18
N ALA A 25 -3.58 -14.37 -18.88
CA ALA A 25 -4.20 -13.92 -20.12
C ALA A 25 -3.37 -14.37 -21.32
N GLU A 26 -4.02 -15.04 -22.26
CA GLU A 26 -3.50 -15.27 -23.61
C GLU A 26 -4.17 -14.27 -24.56
N ILE A 27 -3.37 -13.36 -25.11
CA ILE A 27 -3.84 -12.27 -25.97
C ILE A 27 -3.40 -12.59 -27.39
N THR A 28 -4.36 -12.70 -28.31
CA THR A 28 -4.11 -13.07 -29.70
C THR A 28 -4.60 -11.97 -30.64
N ASN A 29 -3.77 -11.58 -31.60
CA ASN A 29 -4.21 -10.72 -32.70
C ASN A 29 -4.96 -11.55 -33.74
N THR A 30 -6.28 -11.44 -33.78
CA THR A 30 -7.12 -12.13 -34.77
C THR A 30 -7.40 -11.30 -36.02
N GLY A 31 -6.84 -10.08 -36.08
CA GLY A 31 -6.95 -9.19 -37.21
C GLY A 31 -6.07 -9.59 -38.39
N ASP A 32 -6.21 -8.82 -39.47
CA ASP A 32 -5.47 -8.94 -40.72
C ASP A 32 -4.23 -8.03 -40.81
N ALA A 33 -4.00 -7.19 -39.79
CA ALA A 33 -2.87 -6.28 -39.69
C ALA A 33 -2.19 -6.40 -38.32
N SER A 34 -0.89 -6.04 -38.26
CA SER A 34 -0.15 -5.94 -37.00
C SER A 34 -0.78 -4.91 -36.07
N LEU A 35 -0.71 -5.17 -34.78
CA LEU A 35 -1.18 -4.28 -33.72
C LEU A 35 -0.01 -3.85 -32.86
N SER A 36 0.05 -2.56 -32.54
CA SER A 36 1.01 -2.01 -31.59
C SER A 36 0.31 -1.78 -30.25
N PHE A 37 0.88 -2.30 -29.16
CA PHE A 37 0.39 -2.03 -27.80
C PHE A 37 1.55 -1.97 -26.81
N ASN A 38 1.30 -1.40 -25.64
CA ASN A 38 2.28 -1.29 -24.58
C ASN A 38 2.22 -2.53 -23.68
N PHE A 39 3.08 -3.50 -23.95
CA PHE A 39 3.12 -4.77 -23.21
C PHE A 39 3.50 -4.59 -21.74
N MET A 40 4.39 -3.65 -21.44
CA MET A 40 4.87 -3.41 -20.07
C MET A 40 3.74 -2.88 -19.18
N LEU A 41 3.00 -1.88 -19.66
CA LEU A 41 1.88 -1.29 -18.93
C LEU A 41 0.69 -2.24 -18.83
N MET A 42 0.45 -3.02 -19.88
CA MET A 42 -0.57 -4.07 -19.87
C MET A 42 -0.28 -5.15 -18.83
N GLY A 43 0.96 -5.29 -18.34
CA GLY A 43 1.29 -6.17 -17.20
C GLY A 43 0.68 -5.74 -15.87
N ASN A 44 0.14 -4.52 -15.78
CA ASN A 44 -0.44 -4.01 -14.56
C ASN A 44 -1.92 -4.43 -14.42
N PRO A 45 -2.29 -5.26 -13.45
CA PRO A 45 -3.65 -5.78 -13.34
C PRO A 45 -4.69 -4.67 -13.16
N SER A 46 -4.38 -3.57 -12.46
CA SER A 46 -5.33 -2.49 -12.22
C SER A 46 -5.66 -1.63 -13.45
N LEU A 47 -4.87 -1.75 -14.51
CA LEU A 47 -5.09 -1.03 -15.77
C LEU A 47 -5.95 -1.80 -16.77
N VAL A 48 -6.05 -3.13 -16.63
CA VAL A 48 -6.64 -4.00 -17.66
C VAL A 48 -7.53 -5.12 -17.13
N LEU A 49 -7.58 -5.35 -15.81
CA LEU A 49 -8.48 -6.33 -15.21
C LEU A 49 -9.63 -5.64 -14.49
N GLU A 50 -10.83 -6.11 -14.76
CA GLU A 50 -11.99 -5.86 -13.93
C GLU A 50 -12.29 -7.08 -13.08
N LEU A 51 -12.50 -6.85 -11.79
CA LEU A 51 -12.72 -7.90 -10.80
C LEU A 51 -14.02 -7.63 -10.03
N GLN A 52 -14.84 -8.67 -9.84
CA GLN A 52 -16.10 -8.57 -9.08
C GLN A 52 -16.25 -9.76 -8.13
N ASP A 53 -16.91 -9.51 -6.99
CA ASP A 53 -17.33 -10.56 -6.06
C ASP A 53 -18.61 -11.29 -6.54
N SER A 54 -19.08 -12.26 -5.74
CA SER A 54 -20.29 -13.03 -6.03
C SER A 54 -21.58 -12.21 -6.04
N GLU A 55 -21.56 -10.99 -5.51
CA GLU A 55 -22.69 -10.06 -5.53
C GLU A 55 -22.62 -9.11 -6.73
N GLY A 56 -21.58 -9.23 -7.57
CA GLY A 56 -21.33 -8.37 -8.73
C GLY A 56 -20.76 -7.00 -8.35
N LYS A 57 -20.31 -6.82 -7.10
CA LYS A 57 -19.67 -5.57 -6.68
C LYS A 57 -18.25 -5.54 -7.22
N SER A 58 -17.88 -4.44 -7.89
CA SER A 58 -16.49 -4.21 -8.32
C SER A 58 -15.56 -4.15 -7.13
N LEU A 59 -14.45 -4.88 -7.26
CA LEU A 59 -13.34 -4.87 -6.32
C LEU A 59 -12.26 -4.01 -6.95
N GLY A 60 -11.92 -2.91 -6.28
CA GLY A 60 -10.81 -2.06 -6.72
C GLY A 60 -9.50 -2.82 -6.59
N LEU A 61 -8.64 -2.67 -7.59
CA LEU A 61 -7.27 -3.16 -7.56
C LEU A 61 -6.35 -2.05 -7.03
N SER A 62 -5.17 -2.44 -6.56
CA SER A 62 -4.17 -1.45 -6.11
C SER A 62 -3.79 -0.54 -7.27
N PRO A 63 -3.61 0.77 -7.03
CA PRO A 63 -3.30 1.67 -8.12
C PRO A 63 -1.96 1.28 -8.79
N PRO A 64 -1.83 1.60 -10.09
CA PRO A 64 -0.60 1.37 -10.83
C PRO A 64 0.50 2.36 -10.41
N SER A 65 1.75 1.90 -10.31
CA SER A 65 2.92 2.79 -10.23
C SER A 65 2.98 3.71 -11.46
N PRO A 66 3.62 4.88 -11.36
CA PRO A 66 3.97 5.66 -12.53
C PRO A 66 4.78 4.86 -13.51
N PRO A 67 4.44 4.94 -14.79
CA PRO A 67 5.27 4.34 -15.80
C PRO A 67 6.53 5.18 -15.97
N SER A 68 7.69 4.53 -16.02
CA SER A 68 8.92 5.17 -16.47
C SER A 68 8.81 5.62 -17.94
N GLU A 69 9.68 6.56 -18.35
CA GLU A 69 9.73 6.98 -19.76
C GLU A 69 10.05 5.81 -20.71
N GLU A 70 10.82 4.83 -20.24
CA GLU A 70 11.13 3.61 -20.98
C GLU A 70 9.89 2.71 -21.12
N GLU A 71 9.14 2.51 -20.03
CA GLU A 71 7.89 1.73 -20.07
C GLU A 71 6.86 2.36 -21.01
N LEU A 72 6.74 3.69 -21.02
CA LEU A 72 5.85 4.38 -21.97
C LEU A 72 6.23 4.18 -23.43
N LYS A 73 7.52 3.98 -23.72
CA LYS A 73 8.04 3.74 -25.07
C LYS A 73 8.10 2.25 -25.45
N ALA A 74 7.80 1.34 -24.52
CA ALA A 74 7.89 -0.11 -24.72
C ALA A 74 6.71 -0.68 -25.54
N MET A 75 6.44 -0.06 -26.68
CA MET A 75 5.45 -0.56 -27.64
C MET A 75 5.96 -1.84 -28.29
N ARG A 76 5.12 -2.87 -28.31
CA ARG A 76 5.36 -4.14 -28.98
C ARG A 76 4.38 -4.28 -30.13
N GLU A 77 4.87 -4.74 -31.27
CA GLU A 77 4.02 -5.19 -32.37
C GLU A 77 3.64 -6.66 -32.18
N LEU A 78 2.39 -6.99 -32.48
CA LEU A 78 1.84 -8.34 -32.48
C LEU A 78 1.26 -8.62 -33.87
N ALA A 79 1.90 -9.54 -34.60
CA ALA A 79 1.53 -9.87 -35.97
C ALA A 79 0.17 -10.59 -36.06
N PRO A 80 -0.51 -10.61 -37.22
CA PRO A 80 -1.72 -11.41 -37.44
C PRO A 80 -1.52 -12.89 -37.03
N GLY A 81 -2.37 -13.37 -36.14
CA GLY A 81 -2.31 -14.73 -35.58
C GLY A 81 -1.27 -14.95 -34.48
N GLU A 82 -0.45 -13.94 -34.13
CA GLU A 82 0.49 -14.03 -33.01
C GLU A 82 -0.25 -13.94 -31.68
N SER A 83 0.22 -14.71 -30.69
CA SER A 83 -0.28 -14.73 -29.33
C SER A 83 0.84 -14.42 -28.33
N ILE A 84 0.48 -13.76 -27.24
CA ILE A 84 1.34 -13.52 -26.09
C ILE A 84 0.62 -13.94 -24.81
N THR A 85 1.39 -14.19 -23.76
CA THR A 85 0.87 -14.54 -22.44
C THR A 85 1.34 -13.54 -21.41
N ILE A 86 0.42 -13.09 -20.56
CA ILE A 86 0.71 -12.28 -19.37
C ILE A 86 0.15 -13.01 -18.15
N ASP A 87 0.98 -13.12 -17.11
CA ASP A 87 0.59 -13.64 -15.81
C ASP A 87 0.41 -12.47 -14.84
N TYR A 88 -0.82 -12.28 -14.38
CA TYR A 88 -1.17 -11.28 -13.39
C TYR A 88 -1.13 -11.91 -12.00
N TYR A 89 -0.11 -11.53 -11.25
CA TYR A 89 0.07 -11.88 -9.85
C TYR A 89 -0.59 -10.82 -8.96
N GLY A 90 -1.07 -11.22 -7.79
CA GLY A 90 -1.69 -10.31 -6.82
C GLY A 90 -2.97 -9.60 -7.26
N ALA A 91 -3.63 -10.00 -8.36
CA ALA A 91 -4.91 -9.41 -8.79
C ALA A 91 -6.03 -9.66 -7.75
N LEU A 92 -5.96 -10.78 -7.05
CA LEU A 92 -6.66 -11.00 -5.79
C LEU A 92 -5.60 -11.26 -4.74
N ASP A 93 -5.41 -10.31 -3.84
CA ASP A 93 -4.56 -10.53 -2.68
C ASP A 93 -5.13 -11.64 -1.78
N LEU A 94 -4.30 -12.18 -0.88
CA LEU A 94 -4.71 -13.20 0.11
C LEU A 94 -5.79 -12.72 1.09
N TYR A 95 -6.20 -11.46 1.02
CA TYR A 95 -7.05 -10.79 2.01
C TYR A 95 -8.50 -10.62 1.55
N HIS A 96 -8.80 -10.96 0.30
CA HIS A 96 -10.17 -11.20 -0.13
C HIS A 96 -10.75 -12.41 0.61
N PRO A 97 -11.99 -12.33 1.14
CA PRO A 97 -12.60 -13.46 1.84
C PRO A 97 -12.75 -14.65 0.89
N SER A 98 -12.78 -15.86 1.44
CA SER A 98 -13.11 -17.05 0.63
C SER A 98 -14.46 -16.84 -0.05
N GLY A 99 -14.54 -17.14 -1.33
CA GLY A 99 -15.75 -16.84 -2.12
C GLY A 99 -15.56 -17.05 -3.61
N ARG A 100 -16.64 -16.83 -4.35
CA ARG A 100 -16.62 -16.82 -5.81
C ARG A 100 -16.36 -15.42 -6.31
N TYR A 101 -15.50 -15.34 -7.32
CA TYR A 101 -15.11 -14.11 -7.98
C TYR A 101 -15.24 -14.30 -9.49
N ARG A 102 -15.37 -13.18 -10.19
CA ARG A 102 -15.21 -13.16 -11.64
C ARG A 102 -14.25 -12.06 -12.06
N VAL A 103 -13.41 -12.38 -13.03
CA VAL A 103 -12.45 -11.46 -13.61
C VAL A 103 -12.63 -11.41 -15.13
N ARG A 104 -12.42 -10.25 -15.73
CA ARG A 104 -12.27 -10.13 -17.19
C ARG A 104 -11.14 -9.18 -17.51
N PHE A 105 -10.54 -9.36 -18.68
CA PHE A 105 -9.71 -8.35 -19.29
C PHE A 105 -10.64 -7.32 -19.90
N PHE A 106 -10.42 -6.04 -19.62
CA PHE A 106 -11.18 -4.95 -20.20
C PHE A 106 -10.28 -3.73 -20.38
N SER A 107 -10.28 -3.17 -21.59
CA SER A 107 -9.64 -1.89 -21.83
C SER A 107 -10.28 -1.11 -22.97
N GLU A 108 -10.53 0.17 -22.72
CA GLU A 108 -10.87 1.19 -23.72
C GLU A 108 -9.63 2.02 -24.15
N CYS A 109 -8.45 1.70 -23.62
CA CYS A 109 -7.23 2.46 -23.87
C CYS A 109 -6.56 2.00 -25.16
N SER A 110 -6.24 2.95 -26.03
CA SER A 110 -5.55 2.68 -27.30
C SER A 110 -4.15 2.08 -27.11
N LEU A 111 -3.48 2.37 -25.99
CA LEU A 111 -2.21 1.73 -25.64
C LEU A 111 -2.34 0.21 -25.46
N PHE A 112 -3.53 -0.31 -25.17
CA PHE A 112 -3.80 -1.74 -24.97
C PHE A 112 -4.61 -2.35 -26.12
N GLY A 113 -4.70 -1.62 -27.24
CA GLY A 113 -5.40 -2.05 -28.45
C GLY A 113 -6.93 -1.84 -28.42
N GLY A 114 -7.47 -1.18 -27.38
CA GLY A 114 -8.88 -0.85 -27.26
C GLY A 114 -9.21 0.58 -27.64
N SER A 115 -10.50 0.90 -27.67
CA SER A 115 -11.02 2.26 -27.78
C SER A 115 -12.37 2.35 -27.08
N THR A 116 -12.88 3.56 -26.86
CA THR A 116 -14.25 3.75 -26.32
C THR A 116 -15.32 3.14 -27.22
N ASP A 117 -15.12 3.16 -28.55
CA ASP A 117 -16.09 2.63 -29.52
C ASP A 117 -15.93 1.12 -29.76
N ASP A 118 -14.75 0.56 -29.48
CA ASP A 118 -14.41 -0.85 -29.65
C ASP A 118 -13.43 -1.30 -28.54
N PRO A 119 -13.93 -1.54 -27.31
CA PRO A 119 -13.08 -1.97 -26.20
C PRO A 119 -12.57 -3.40 -26.41
N VAL A 120 -11.34 -3.65 -25.95
CA VAL A 120 -10.83 -5.02 -25.85
C VAL A 120 -11.37 -5.64 -24.57
N ALA A 121 -12.27 -6.62 -24.71
CA ALA A 121 -12.88 -7.31 -23.58
C ALA A 121 -12.78 -8.83 -23.75
N SER A 122 -12.39 -9.54 -22.70
CA SER A 122 -12.58 -10.99 -22.61
C SER A 122 -13.98 -11.33 -22.09
N ASP A 123 -14.38 -12.59 -22.25
CA ASP A 123 -15.47 -13.15 -21.44
C ASP A 123 -15.10 -13.11 -19.95
N TRP A 124 -16.13 -13.14 -19.09
CA TRP A 124 -15.94 -13.28 -17.65
C TRP A 124 -15.42 -14.68 -17.32
N LEU A 125 -14.28 -14.74 -16.63
CA LEU A 125 -13.75 -15.94 -16.03
C LEU A 125 -14.21 -16.02 -14.56
N GLU A 126 -15.01 -17.02 -14.23
CA GLU A 126 -15.41 -17.31 -12.85
C GLU A 126 -14.42 -18.28 -12.18
N PHE A 127 -14.13 -18.04 -10.91
CA PHE A 127 -13.27 -18.92 -10.10
C PHE A 127 -13.59 -18.77 -8.61
N GLU A 128 -13.09 -19.69 -7.81
CA GLU A 128 -13.30 -19.73 -6.37
C GLU A 128 -11.96 -19.54 -5.65
N VAL A 129 -11.91 -18.58 -4.74
CA VAL A 129 -10.78 -18.40 -3.84
C VAL A 129 -11.11 -19.07 -2.52
N VAL A 130 -10.25 -19.98 -2.09
CA VAL A 130 -10.31 -20.61 -0.78
C VAL A 130 -9.17 -20.06 0.06
N CYS A 131 -9.43 -18.98 0.80
CA CYS A 131 -8.50 -18.53 1.81
C CYS A 131 -8.58 -19.49 3.02
N PRO A 132 -7.46 -20.08 3.45
CA PRO A 132 -7.45 -20.82 4.70
C PRO A 132 -7.86 -19.86 5.83
N PRO A 133 -8.64 -20.32 6.82
CA PRO A 133 -9.00 -19.47 7.95
C PRO A 133 -7.72 -18.91 8.56
N GLN A 134 -7.55 -17.59 8.52
CA GLN A 134 -6.45 -16.93 9.21
C GLN A 134 -6.72 -17.08 10.71
N THR A 135 -6.07 -18.04 11.35
CA THR A 135 -6.08 -18.16 12.80
C THR A 135 -5.20 -17.05 13.37
N PHE A 136 -5.78 -15.87 13.55
CA PHE A 136 -5.14 -14.85 14.37
C PHE A 136 -4.98 -15.41 15.79
N PRO A 137 -3.79 -15.33 16.41
CA PRO A 137 -3.62 -15.73 17.79
C PRO A 137 -4.56 -14.89 18.67
N GLU A 138 -5.44 -15.57 19.41
CA GLU A 138 -6.57 -15.05 20.18
C GLU A 138 -6.15 -14.25 21.44
N ARG A 139 -5.09 -13.44 21.39
CA ARG A 139 -4.44 -12.89 22.59
C ARG A 139 -4.70 -11.41 22.92
N TRP A 140 -5.62 -10.70 22.24
CA TRP A 140 -5.82 -9.27 22.53
C TRP A 140 -7.27 -8.81 22.45
N GLN A 141 -8.06 -9.13 23.49
CA GLN A 141 -9.28 -8.38 23.84
C GLN A 141 -9.49 -8.38 25.36
N GLN A 142 -8.77 -7.53 26.11
CA GLN A 142 -9.22 -7.08 27.44
C GLN A 142 -8.72 -5.66 27.71
N ILE A 143 -9.56 -4.66 27.42
CA ILE A 143 -9.41 -3.30 27.95
C ILE A 143 -10.31 -3.22 29.20
N PRO A 144 -9.76 -2.95 30.40
CA PRO A 144 -10.58 -2.69 31.58
C PRO A 144 -11.29 -1.34 31.45
N THR A 145 -12.57 -1.31 31.78
CA THR A 145 -13.35 -0.07 31.89
C THR A 145 -12.95 0.71 33.13
N VAL A 146 -12.67 2.01 32.94
CA VAL A 146 -12.33 2.94 34.03
C VAL A 146 -13.63 3.46 34.65
N ALA A 147 -14.13 2.72 35.64
CA ALA A 147 -15.02 3.26 36.66
C ALA A 147 -14.25 3.30 37.99
N GLU A 148 -14.48 4.38 38.76
CA GLU A 148 -13.98 4.65 40.11
C GLU A 148 -12.55 5.22 40.25
N ARG A 149 -12.48 6.54 40.51
CA ARG A 149 -12.02 7.10 41.80
C ARG A 149 -11.78 8.60 41.68
N ARG A 150 -12.79 9.39 42.08
CA ARG A 150 -12.63 10.81 42.42
C ARG A 150 -13.57 11.16 43.55
N TRP A 151 -13.09 11.19 44.79
CA TRP A 151 -13.44 12.26 45.73
C TRP A 151 -12.68 12.10 47.05
N ARG A 152 -12.30 13.24 47.65
CA ARG A 152 -11.71 13.46 48.98
C ARG A 152 -10.18 13.59 49.01
N PHE A 153 -9.74 14.64 49.72
CA PHE A 153 -8.37 15.12 50.00
C PHE A 153 -7.77 16.24 49.14
N TRP A 154 -8.60 17.24 48.84
CA TRP A 154 -8.22 18.53 48.23
C TRP A 154 -7.51 19.53 49.18
N ILE A 155 -7.42 19.29 50.49
CA ILE A 155 -6.96 20.33 51.46
C ILE A 155 -5.55 20.07 52.05
N ILE A 156 -5.00 18.85 51.92
CA ILE A 156 -3.58 18.54 52.20
C ILE A 156 -2.65 19.01 51.05
N TRP A 157 -3.26 19.52 49.97
CA TRP A 157 -2.74 19.68 48.61
C TRP A 157 -1.65 20.75 48.40
N LYS A 158 -1.47 21.74 49.29
CA LYS A 158 -0.48 22.81 49.08
C LYS A 158 0.94 22.50 49.58
N TRP A 159 1.10 21.82 50.72
CA TRP A 159 2.41 21.37 51.21
C TRP A 159 2.84 20.05 50.57
N TRP A 160 1.89 19.23 50.15
CA TRP A 160 2.13 18.05 49.33
C TRP A 160 2.67 18.39 47.94
N ARG A 161 2.50 19.62 47.42
CA ARG A 161 2.86 20.00 46.04
C ARG A 161 4.37 20.01 45.75
N TYR A 162 5.22 20.37 46.71
CA TYR A 162 6.69 20.34 46.52
C TYR A 162 7.27 18.92 46.67
N PHE A 163 6.78 18.15 47.64
CA PHE A 163 7.09 16.72 47.79
C PHE A 163 6.50 15.90 46.62
N TRP A 164 5.34 16.28 46.08
CA TRP A 164 4.80 15.73 44.84
C TRP A 164 5.56 16.17 43.62
N CYS A 165 6.13 17.37 43.49
CA CYS A 165 6.96 17.61 42.30
C CYS A 165 8.15 16.66 42.24
N TRP A 166 8.70 16.26 43.40
CA TRP A 166 9.77 15.27 43.50
C TRP A 166 9.25 13.83 43.31
N ILE A 167 8.17 13.42 43.98
CA ILE A 167 7.53 12.10 43.78
C ILE A 167 6.83 11.98 42.42
N LEU A 168 6.29 13.04 41.81
CA LEU A 168 5.72 13.08 40.46
C LEU A 168 6.83 13.05 39.43
N ARG A 169 8.07 13.43 39.75
CA ARG A 169 9.21 13.14 38.89
C ARG A 169 9.50 11.63 38.91
N ILE A 170 9.48 11.01 40.09
CA ILE A 170 9.64 9.56 40.27
C ILE A 170 8.44 8.75 39.70
N LEU A 171 7.20 9.25 39.84
CA LEU A 171 5.97 8.65 39.31
C LEU A 171 5.67 9.10 37.86
N ARG A 172 6.29 10.16 37.33
CA ARG A 172 6.36 10.46 35.89
C ARG A 172 7.30 9.49 35.18
N ILE A 173 8.42 9.13 35.80
CA ILE A 173 9.28 8.04 35.30
C ILE A 173 8.47 6.73 35.16
N VAL A 174 7.50 6.47 36.05
CA VAL A 174 6.61 5.30 35.95
C VAL A 174 5.51 5.45 34.90
N ARG A 175 5.06 6.67 34.56
CA ARG A 175 3.97 6.90 33.58
C ARG A 175 4.43 6.98 32.13
N CYS A 176 5.65 7.41 31.87
CA CYS A 176 6.18 7.58 30.52
C CYS A 176 7.01 6.38 30.04
N ASN A 177 6.70 5.18 30.53
CA ASN A 177 7.29 3.94 30.06
C ASN A 177 6.22 3.00 29.46
N ARG A 178 5.13 3.59 28.93
CA ARG A 178 4.13 2.79 28.21
C ARG A 178 4.69 2.49 26.84
N ARG A 179 4.66 1.21 26.49
CA ARG A 179 4.78 0.73 25.13
C ARG A 179 3.41 0.33 24.65
N LEU A 180 2.95 0.98 23.59
CA LEU A 180 1.67 0.68 22.97
C LEU A 180 1.95 0.07 21.60
N SER A 181 1.15 -0.89 21.20
CA SER A 181 1.27 -1.54 19.91
C SER A 181 -0.12 -1.79 19.33
N GLN A 182 -0.31 -1.50 18.06
CA GLN A 182 -1.56 -1.74 17.35
C GLN A 182 -1.27 -2.20 15.92
N GLU A 183 -1.89 -3.33 15.54
CA GLU A 183 -1.97 -3.72 14.13
C GLU A 183 -2.98 -2.81 13.42
N VAL A 184 -2.55 -2.20 12.33
CA VAL A 184 -3.35 -1.42 11.41
C VAL A 184 -3.66 -2.30 10.23
N ASP A 185 -4.94 -2.40 9.89
CA ASP A 185 -5.41 -3.12 8.73
C ASP A 185 -6.68 -2.44 8.21
N VAL A 186 -6.49 -1.55 7.24
CA VAL A 186 -7.57 -0.68 6.75
C VAL A 186 -7.64 -0.71 5.23
N VAL A 187 -8.86 -0.80 4.71
CA VAL A 187 -9.10 -0.63 3.27
C VAL A 187 -9.06 0.86 2.93
N ARG A 188 -8.34 1.18 1.88
CA ARG A 188 -8.17 2.52 1.30
C ARG A 188 -8.71 2.50 -0.12
N THR A 189 -9.29 3.62 -0.52
CA THR A 189 -9.83 3.82 -1.86
C THR A 189 -9.48 5.21 -2.35
N GLU A 190 -9.39 5.36 -3.66
CA GLU A 190 -9.26 6.66 -4.32
C GLU A 190 -9.91 6.61 -5.70
N VAL A 191 -10.32 7.78 -6.18
CA VAL A 191 -10.81 7.97 -7.54
C VAL A 191 -9.78 8.80 -8.29
N MET A 192 -9.23 8.23 -9.35
CA MET A 192 -8.37 8.93 -10.28
C MET A 192 -9.17 9.35 -11.52
N SER A 193 -8.94 10.58 -11.97
CA SER A 193 -9.64 11.21 -13.08
C SER A 193 -8.73 12.19 -13.82
N ASP A 194 -9.22 12.67 -14.97
CA ASP A 194 -8.53 13.64 -15.83
C ASP A 194 -7.12 13.22 -16.27
N ALA A 195 -6.85 11.91 -16.35
CA ALA A 195 -5.61 11.43 -16.97
C ALA A 195 -5.58 11.90 -18.44
N PRO A 196 -4.44 12.43 -18.92
CA PRO A 196 -4.33 12.98 -20.26
C PRO A 196 -4.45 11.88 -21.33
N ALA A 197 -4.62 12.31 -22.58
CA ALA A 197 -4.73 11.38 -23.70
C ALA A 197 -3.52 10.42 -23.78
N GLY A 198 -3.79 9.12 -23.94
CA GLY A 198 -2.81 8.04 -23.84
C GLY A 198 -2.62 7.45 -22.44
N PHE A 199 -3.16 8.09 -21.38
CA PHE A 199 -3.07 7.61 -20.00
C PHE A 199 -4.46 7.34 -19.40
N GLU A 200 -5.49 7.24 -20.23
CA GLU A 200 -6.88 7.14 -19.78
C GLU A 200 -7.13 5.89 -18.94
N ALA A 201 -6.29 4.87 -19.06
CA ALA A 201 -6.35 3.66 -18.22
C ALA A 201 -6.10 3.93 -16.72
N TRP A 202 -5.53 5.10 -16.36
CA TRP A 202 -5.40 5.56 -14.97
C TRP A 202 -6.70 6.17 -14.45
N ASN A 203 -7.71 6.40 -15.28
CA ASN A 203 -9.01 6.86 -14.80
C ASN A 203 -9.77 5.67 -14.22
N GLY A 204 -10.14 5.74 -12.94
CA GLY A 204 -10.76 4.60 -12.28
C GLY A 204 -10.95 4.80 -10.78
N THR A 205 -11.55 3.78 -10.15
CA THR A 205 -11.59 3.68 -8.69
C THR A 205 -10.66 2.55 -8.26
N TYR A 206 -9.64 2.90 -7.50
CA TYR A 206 -8.66 1.95 -6.98
C TYR A 206 -8.93 1.67 -5.51
N SER A 207 -8.54 0.48 -5.07
CA SER A 207 -8.67 0.06 -3.68
C SER A 207 -7.49 -0.80 -3.30
N TRP A 208 -6.96 -0.57 -2.11
CA TRP A 208 -5.88 -1.38 -1.53
C TRP A 208 -6.06 -1.47 -0.03
N ARG A 209 -5.28 -2.34 0.61
CA ARG A 209 -5.30 -2.52 2.06
C ARG A 209 -3.98 -2.02 2.62
N ALA A 210 -4.02 -1.01 3.49
CA ALA A 210 -2.85 -0.51 4.21
C ALA A 210 -2.68 -1.32 5.49
N ARG A 211 -1.54 -2.03 5.61
CA ARG A 211 -1.32 -2.97 6.72
C ARG A 211 0.07 -2.81 7.33
N PHE A 212 0.11 -2.44 8.60
CA PHE A 212 1.35 -2.25 9.33
C PHE A 212 1.10 -2.28 10.83
N ARG A 213 2.16 -2.50 11.61
CA ARG A 213 2.08 -2.36 13.06
C ARG A 213 2.61 -1.00 13.47
N THR A 214 1.86 -0.29 14.29
CA THR A 214 2.32 0.94 14.94
C THR A 214 2.74 0.64 16.36
N GLU A 215 3.96 1.01 16.72
CA GLU A 215 4.51 0.88 18.07
C GLU A 215 4.87 2.27 18.61
N ILE A 216 4.39 2.61 19.80
CA ILE A 216 4.70 3.86 20.49
C ILE A 216 5.55 3.53 21.69
N ASP A 217 6.75 4.12 21.77
CA ASP A 217 7.58 4.11 22.97
C ASP A 217 7.59 5.51 23.59
N GLN A 218 6.89 5.67 24.73
CA GLN A 218 6.83 6.94 25.44
C GLN A 218 8.12 7.28 26.21
N ASN A 219 9.00 6.31 26.44
CA ASN A 219 10.28 6.54 27.10
C ASN A 219 11.26 7.16 26.11
N ASP A 220 11.25 6.65 24.88
CA ASP A 220 12.14 7.10 23.81
C ASP A 220 11.51 8.20 22.93
N CYS A 221 10.24 8.55 23.19
CA CYS A 221 9.45 9.48 22.39
C CYS A 221 9.53 9.16 20.90
N SER A 222 9.22 7.91 20.57
CA SER A 222 9.27 7.38 19.21
C SER A 222 7.98 6.67 18.83
N VAL A 223 7.68 6.73 17.54
CA VAL A 223 6.66 5.95 16.86
C VAL A 223 7.39 5.12 15.81
N ARG A 224 7.42 3.81 15.98
CA ARG A 224 7.98 2.87 15.02
C ARG A 224 6.86 2.23 14.21
N ILE A 225 6.94 2.36 12.90
CA ILE A 225 6.04 1.72 11.95
C ILE A 225 6.74 0.45 11.47
N VAL A 226 6.17 -0.72 11.76
CA VAL A 226 6.73 -2.01 11.35
C VAL A 226 5.93 -2.57 10.17
N VAL A 227 6.62 -2.84 9.06
CA VAL A 227 6.04 -3.44 7.85
C VAL A 227 6.69 -4.79 7.59
N LEU A 228 5.89 -5.86 7.69
CA LEU A 228 6.35 -7.22 7.43
C LEU A 228 6.12 -7.56 5.96
N LEU A 229 7.20 -7.72 5.20
CA LEU A 229 7.16 -8.07 3.79
C LEU A 229 7.52 -9.54 3.58
N GLN A 230 6.79 -10.19 2.69
CA GLN A 230 7.17 -11.49 2.15
C GLN A 230 7.27 -11.39 0.65
N THR A 231 8.23 -12.06 0.05
CA THR A 231 8.36 -12.10 -1.41
C THR A 231 7.68 -13.33 -1.98
N SER A 232 6.77 -13.16 -2.93
CA SER A 232 6.23 -14.24 -3.74
C SER A 232 7.09 -14.40 -5.00
N ASN A 233 7.70 -15.58 -5.11
CA ASN A 233 8.05 -16.28 -6.34
C ASN A 233 8.94 -17.47 -5.98
N ALA A 234 8.50 -18.67 -6.33
CA ALA A 234 9.19 -19.94 -6.10
C ALA A 234 10.47 -20.13 -6.96
N GLY A 235 11.03 -19.06 -7.55
CA GLY A 235 12.17 -19.13 -8.48
C GLY A 235 13.12 -17.93 -8.52
N ALA A 236 12.76 -16.76 -8.00
CA ALA A 236 13.63 -15.58 -7.92
C ALA A 236 13.77 -15.15 -6.46
N ASN A 237 14.54 -15.90 -5.69
CA ASN A 237 14.89 -15.49 -4.33
C ASN A 237 15.69 -14.19 -4.42
N LEU A 238 15.14 -13.07 -3.93
CA LEU A 238 15.95 -11.90 -3.65
C LEU A 238 17.13 -12.34 -2.79
N SER A 239 18.34 -12.05 -3.26
CA SER A 239 19.54 -12.19 -2.45
C SER A 239 19.41 -11.33 -1.19
N ASN A 240 20.12 -11.70 -0.13
CA ASN A 240 20.18 -10.87 1.08
C ASN A 240 20.65 -9.44 0.77
N ALA A 241 21.53 -9.27 -0.22
CA ALA A 241 21.97 -7.95 -0.67
C ALA A 241 20.82 -7.12 -1.24
N GLN A 242 19.96 -7.71 -2.07
CA GLN A 242 18.79 -7.02 -2.61
C GLN A 242 17.76 -6.70 -1.53
N ARG A 243 17.49 -7.63 -0.61
CA ARG A 243 16.61 -7.38 0.55
C ARG A 243 17.12 -6.21 1.39
N ASN A 244 18.41 -6.21 1.72
CA ASN A 244 19.03 -5.13 2.48
C ASN A 244 19.00 -3.79 1.71
N ALA A 245 19.15 -3.82 0.38
CA ALA A 245 19.06 -2.63 -0.46
C ALA A 245 17.64 -2.03 -0.43
N TRP A 246 16.61 -2.86 -0.57
CA TRP A 246 15.21 -2.43 -0.39
C TRP A 246 14.97 -1.87 1.02
N GLU A 247 15.36 -2.63 2.05
CA GLU A 247 15.18 -2.23 3.46
C GLU A 247 15.82 -0.86 3.74
N THR A 248 17.03 -0.65 3.26
CA THR A 248 17.78 0.60 3.44
C THR A 248 17.12 1.75 2.69
N ALA A 249 16.74 1.54 1.43
CA ALA A 249 16.10 2.58 0.61
C ALA A 249 14.79 3.05 1.25
N LEU A 250 13.92 2.11 1.61
CA LEU A 250 12.62 2.38 2.24
C LEU A 250 12.78 3.09 3.58
N GLN A 251 13.67 2.61 4.45
CA GLN A 251 13.88 3.22 5.76
C GLN A 251 14.46 4.63 5.65
N ASN A 252 15.38 4.87 4.71
CA ASN A 252 15.93 6.20 4.46
C ASN A 252 14.89 7.16 3.90
N ALA A 253 14.01 6.68 3.00
CA ALA A 253 12.96 7.49 2.41
C ALA A 253 11.93 7.94 3.46
N TRP A 254 11.56 7.08 4.41
CA TRP A 254 10.41 7.31 5.30
C TRP A 254 10.75 7.67 6.75
N SER A 255 11.94 7.33 7.25
CA SER A 255 12.30 7.55 8.66
C SER A 255 12.88 8.94 8.92
N ASN A 256 12.63 9.47 10.13
CA ASN A 256 13.29 10.68 10.65
C ASN A 256 13.05 11.96 9.82
N HIS A 257 11.99 12.02 9.02
CA HIS A 257 11.53 13.25 8.34
C HIS A 257 10.49 14.01 9.16
N PHE A 258 9.70 13.28 9.96
CA PHE A 258 8.56 13.81 10.69
C PHE A 258 8.51 13.34 12.14
N LYS A 259 7.73 14.09 12.92
CA LYS A 259 7.32 13.72 14.27
C LYS A 259 5.84 14.04 14.52
N LEU A 260 5.25 13.34 15.48
CA LEU A 260 3.91 13.62 15.95
C LEU A 260 3.94 14.49 17.21
N CYS A 261 3.45 15.72 17.08
CA CYS A 261 3.20 16.61 18.21
C CYS A 261 1.83 16.30 18.80
N CYS A 262 1.82 15.51 19.86
CA CYS A 262 0.62 15.13 20.59
C CYS A 262 0.48 15.93 21.87
N ASN A 263 -0.76 16.23 22.28
CA ASN A 263 -1.05 16.83 23.59
C ASN A 263 -0.84 15.80 24.71
N ASP A 264 0.41 15.39 24.92
CA ASP A 264 0.82 14.42 25.90
C ASP A 264 1.97 14.98 26.76
N CYS A 265 1.94 14.66 28.05
CA CYS A 265 2.89 15.15 29.03
C CYS A 265 4.23 14.39 29.03
N CYS A 266 4.31 13.26 28.32
CA CYS A 266 5.52 12.43 28.26
C CYS A 266 6.51 12.92 27.20
N CYS A 267 6.01 13.29 26.02
CA CYS A 267 6.83 13.64 24.87
C CYS A 267 6.53 15.05 24.38
N CYS A 268 6.89 16.05 25.19
CA CYS A 268 6.66 17.47 24.88
C CYS A 268 7.32 17.91 23.56
N SER A 269 8.41 17.26 23.16
CA SER A 269 9.11 17.54 21.90
C SER A 269 8.53 16.81 20.69
N GLY A 270 7.49 15.98 20.90
CA GLY A 270 6.87 15.11 19.89
C GLY A 270 7.47 13.72 19.84
N TYR A 271 6.80 12.84 19.10
CA TYR A 271 7.23 11.47 18.84
C TYR A 271 7.91 11.36 17.47
N THR A 272 9.19 11.02 17.43
CA THR A 272 9.91 10.81 16.15
C THR A 272 9.37 9.59 15.43
N ILE A 273 9.08 9.71 14.13
CA ILE A 273 8.56 8.61 13.33
C ILE A 273 9.71 7.87 12.63
N THR A 274 9.75 6.56 12.77
CA THR A 274 10.67 5.67 12.04
C THR A 274 9.90 4.54 11.35
N LEU A 275 10.41 4.11 10.20
CA LEU A 275 9.96 2.92 9.49
C LEU A 275 10.94 1.77 9.78
N ASP A 276 10.42 0.56 9.94
CA ASP A 276 11.16 -0.69 10.16
C ASP A 276 10.56 -1.75 9.23
N VAL A 277 11.30 -2.10 8.16
CA VAL A 277 10.86 -3.08 7.16
C VAL A 277 11.51 -4.41 7.50
N GLN A 278 10.71 -5.48 7.59
CA GLN A 278 11.21 -6.80 7.97
C GLN A 278 10.76 -7.85 6.95
N PHE A 279 11.72 -8.59 6.39
CA PHE A 279 11.42 -9.71 5.51
C PHE A 279 11.09 -10.97 6.31
N VAL A 280 9.89 -11.52 6.10
CA VAL A 280 9.36 -12.70 6.79
C VAL A 280 8.98 -13.80 5.80
N ASN A 281 8.91 -15.04 6.29
CA ASN A 281 8.50 -16.19 5.47
C ASN A 281 7.02 -16.56 5.66
N SER A 282 6.35 -15.95 6.64
CA SER A 282 4.93 -16.13 6.94
C SER A 282 4.43 -14.96 7.80
N ASN A 283 3.11 -14.82 7.91
CA ASN A 283 2.46 -13.73 8.65
C ASN A 283 2.86 -12.32 8.17
N ALA A 284 3.12 -12.18 6.88
CA ALA A 284 3.43 -10.89 6.28
C ALA A 284 2.21 -9.96 6.32
N HIS A 285 2.50 -8.66 6.41
CA HIS A 285 1.51 -7.61 6.15
C HIS A 285 1.23 -7.50 4.66
N HIS A 286 2.28 -7.64 3.84
CA HIS A 286 2.19 -7.60 2.39
C HIS A 286 3.04 -8.70 1.76
N ILE A 287 2.51 -9.26 0.67
CA ILE A 287 3.25 -10.15 -0.22
C ILE A 287 3.59 -9.36 -1.48
N VAL A 288 4.86 -9.37 -1.84
CA VAL A 288 5.41 -8.64 -2.98
C VAL A 288 5.98 -9.63 -3.98
N ASN A 289 5.43 -9.61 -5.19
CA ASN A 289 5.94 -10.32 -6.34
C ASN A 289 7.22 -9.63 -6.84
N VAL A 290 8.27 -10.42 -7.01
CA VAL A 290 9.57 -9.91 -7.48
C VAL A 290 9.67 -10.10 -8.98
N GLN A 291 9.88 -9.01 -9.72
CA GLN A 291 9.94 -9.01 -11.18
C GLN A 291 11.02 -8.04 -11.72
N GLY A 292 10.95 -7.70 -13.02
CA GLY A 292 11.92 -6.84 -13.70
C GLY A 292 11.78 -5.33 -13.41
N SER A 293 10.55 -4.84 -13.21
CA SER A 293 10.26 -3.43 -12.86
C SER A 293 9.21 -3.33 -11.76
N THR A 294 9.10 -2.17 -11.10
CA THR A 294 8.03 -1.92 -10.14
C THR A 294 6.80 -1.40 -10.86
N THR A 295 5.69 -2.13 -10.76
CA THR A 295 4.46 -1.77 -11.49
C THR A 295 3.31 -1.42 -10.56
N ASN A 296 3.31 -1.87 -9.31
CA ASN A 296 2.32 -1.47 -8.29
C ASN A 296 2.78 -1.94 -6.90
N MET A 297 1.92 -1.72 -5.91
CA MET A 297 2.20 -1.98 -4.49
C MET A 297 2.62 -3.44 -4.20
N THR A 298 2.23 -4.40 -5.03
CA THR A 298 2.52 -5.83 -4.84
C THR A 298 3.44 -6.42 -5.90
N ASN A 299 3.98 -5.63 -6.83
CA ASN A 299 4.84 -6.11 -7.92
C ASN A 299 6.07 -5.19 -8.06
N TRP A 300 7.22 -5.61 -7.53
CA TRP A 300 8.42 -4.77 -7.38
C TRP A 300 9.60 -5.26 -8.22
N GLY A 301 10.36 -4.32 -8.75
CA GLY A 301 11.59 -4.59 -9.49
C GLY A 301 12.71 -5.06 -8.56
N ASN A 302 13.33 -6.20 -8.86
CA ASN A 302 14.33 -6.86 -8.00
C ASN A 302 15.59 -6.03 -7.64
N THR A 303 15.80 -4.89 -8.31
CA THR A 303 16.91 -3.95 -8.11
C THR A 303 16.42 -2.52 -7.92
N ASP A 304 15.11 -2.30 -7.93
CA ASP A 304 14.51 -0.98 -7.78
C ASP A 304 14.58 -0.52 -6.32
N THR A 305 15.09 0.68 -6.11
CA THR A 305 15.22 1.35 -4.80
C THR A 305 14.54 2.72 -4.78
N THR A 306 13.85 3.07 -5.87
CA THR A 306 13.25 4.38 -6.08
C THR A 306 11.73 4.26 -6.12
N ALA A 307 11.16 3.52 -7.06
CA ALA A 307 9.70 3.43 -7.17
C ALA A 307 9.09 2.66 -5.99
N ILE A 308 9.81 1.69 -5.40
CA ILE A 308 9.35 0.99 -4.20
C ILE A 308 9.11 1.94 -3.00
N ASN A 309 9.74 3.13 -2.98
CA ASN A 309 9.49 4.11 -1.92
C ASN A 309 8.07 4.69 -2.02
N HIS A 310 7.58 4.88 -3.24
CA HIS A 310 6.20 5.28 -3.51
C HIS A 310 5.22 4.16 -3.13
N GLU A 311 5.51 2.92 -3.53
CA GLU A 311 4.69 1.76 -3.18
C GLU A 311 4.54 1.55 -1.67
N MET A 312 5.61 1.79 -0.92
CA MET A 312 5.56 1.77 0.54
C MET A 312 4.58 2.82 1.09
N GLY A 313 4.46 3.98 0.45
CA GLY A 313 3.46 4.98 0.83
C GLY A 313 2.03 4.44 0.79
N HIS A 314 1.68 3.66 -0.24
CA HIS A 314 0.38 2.97 -0.29
C HIS A 314 0.22 1.94 0.84
N MET A 315 1.26 1.16 1.16
CA MET A 315 1.24 0.24 2.30
C MET A 315 0.99 0.96 3.64
N LEU A 316 1.44 2.22 3.75
CA LEU A 316 1.18 3.10 4.89
C LEU A 316 -0.18 3.83 4.83
N GLY A 317 -0.92 3.70 3.73
CA GLY A 317 -2.26 4.26 3.51
C GLY A 317 -2.29 5.62 2.82
N ALA A 318 -1.16 6.08 2.28
CA ALA A 318 -1.10 7.26 1.43
C ALA A 318 -1.76 6.99 0.07
N LYS A 319 -2.48 8.00 -0.41
CA LYS A 319 -3.11 8.01 -1.73
C LYS A 319 -2.09 8.37 -2.79
N ASP A 320 -2.42 8.04 -4.03
CA ASP A 320 -1.69 8.56 -5.16
C ASP A 320 -1.79 10.08 -5.28
N GLU A 321 -0.80 10.65 -5.97
CA GLU A 321 -0.77 12.08 -6.26
C GLU A 321 -0.49 12.29 -7.75
N TYR A 322 -1.08 11.46 -8.62
CA TYR A 322 -1.06 11.62 -10.08
C TYR A 322 -2.38 12.14 -10.62
N TYR A 323 -2.31 12.98 -11.64
CA TYR A 323 -3.45 13.54 -12.35
C TYR A 323 -4.42 14.23 -11.38
N THR A 324 -5.70 13.88 -11.41
CA THR A 324 -6.68 14.29 -10.39
C THR A 324 -7.00 13.10 -9.49
N VAL A 325 -6.65 13.17 -8.20
CA VAL A 325 -7.01 12.17 -7.18
C VAL A 325 -8.01 12.75 -6.20
N ASP A 326 -9.18 12.13 -6.10
CA ASP A 326 -10.31 12.56 -5.27
C ASP A 326 -10.66 14.04 -5.45
N GLY A 327 -10.66 14.50 -6.69
CA GLY A 327 -10.96 15.89 -7.07
C GLY A 327 -9.81 16.89 -6.82
N THR A 328 -8.65 16.44 -6.33
CA THR A 328 -7.45 17.27 -6.20
C THR A 328 -6.55 17.09 -7.40
N ALA A 329 -6.32 18.16 -8.17
CA ALA A 329 -5.42 18.15 -9.32
C ALA A 329 -3.96 18.24 -8.86
N TRP A 330 -3.27 17.09 -8.87
CA TRP A 330 -1.85 16.97 -8.57
C TRP A 330 -0.97 17.18 -9.81
N GLY A 331 -1.49 16.93 -11.00
CA GLY A 331 -0.77 17.09 -12.28
C GLY A 331 -0.05 15.82 -12.72
N LEU A 332 0.89 15.92 -13.66
CA LEU A 332 1.59 14.74 -14.19
C LEU A 332 2.44 14.02 -13.12
N PRO A 333 2.72 12.71 -13.28
CA PRO A 333 3.71 12.02 -12.46
C PRO A 333 5.11 12.67 -12.55
N PHE A 334 5.94 12.45 -11.52
CA PHE A 334 7.33 12.89 -11.41
C PHE A 334 7.55 14.42 -11.39
N GLN A 335 6.64 15.19 -10.81
CA GLN A 335 6.81 16.63 -10.64
C GLN A 335 7.72 16.98 -9.46
N ASN A 336 8.59 17.96 -9.67
CA ASN A 336 9.49 18.45 -8.64
C ASN A 336 8.74 19.19 -7.52
N GLY A 337 8.99 18.84 -6.26
CA GLY A 337 8.40 19.42 -5.06
C GLY A 337 7.01 18.91 -4.71
N ALA A 338 6.49 17.92 -5.44
CA ALA A 338 5.16 17.36 -5.20
C ALA A 338 5.14 16.31 -4.06
N GLY A 339 6.30 15.76 -3.69
CA GLY A 339 6.48 14.73 -2.66
C GLY A 339 6.48 13.31 -3.22
N ILE A 340 6.83 12.35 -2.37
CA ILE A 340 7.09 10.95 -2.77
C ILE A 340 5.92 10.23 -3.46
N MET A 341 4.68 10.63 -3.16
CA MET A 341 3.49 10.05 -3.78
C MET A 341 3.21 10.59 -5.19
N ASN A 342 3.94 11.62 -5.65
CA ASN A 342 3.95 12.08 -7.04
C ASN A 342 5.32 11.85 -7.71
N ASN A 343 6.42 11.98 -6.96
CA ASN A 343 7.75 11.78 -7.48
C ASN A 343 8.53 10.86 -6.53
N PRO A 344 8.73 9.57 -6.87
CA PRO A 344 9.38 8.61 -5.97
C PRO A 344 10.83 8.97 -5.56
N ASN A 345 11.45 9.96 -6.22
CA ASN A 345 12.77 10.50 -5.86
C ASN A 345 12.73 11.56 -4.75
N GLU A 346 11.55 11.99 -4.32
CA GLU A 346 11.38 13.03 -3.32
C GLU A 346 11.15 12.51 -1.92
N ALA A 347 11.35 13.41 -0.95
CA ALA A 347 10.96 13.12 0.42
C ALA A 347 9.43 13.00 0.55
N PRO A 348 8.95 12.20 1.51
CA PRO A 348 7.55 12.21 1.88
C PRO A 348 7.14 13.59 2.42
N LEU A 349 5.84 13.86 2.41
CA LEU A 349 5.22 15.06 2.97
C LEU A 349 4.31 14.67 4.14
N THR A 350 4.00 15.63 5.02
CA THR A 350 3.29 15.35 6.28
C THR A 350 1.97 14.61 6.10
N ARG A 351 1.27 14.85 4.98
CA ARG A 351 -0.02 14.23 4.64
C ARG A 351 0.08 12.74 4.31
N HIS A 352 1.26 12.27 3.90
CA HIS A 352 1.50 10.85 3.61
C HIS A 352 1.50 9.98 4.88
N LEU A 353 1.57 10.61 6.07
CA LEU A 353 1.54 9.94 7.37
C LEU A 353 0.20 10.13 8.11
N ASP A 354 -0.85 10.54 7.41
CA ASP A 354 -2.16 10.81 8.02
C ASP A 354 -2.76 9.57 8.70
N GLN A 355 -2.64 8.39 8.07
CA GLN A 355 -3.11 7.13 8.66
C GLN A 355 -2.32 6.75 9.93
N VAL A 356 -0.99 6.95 9.92
CA VAL A 356 -0.14 6.71 11.10
C VAL A 356 -0.51 7.67 12.24
N ARG A 357 -0.67 8.97 11.93
CA ARG A 357 -1.11 9.98 12.91
C ARG A 357 -2.45 9.60 13.53
N ASP A 358 -3.41 9.18 12.71
CA ASP A 358 -4.76 8.84 13.18
C ASP A 358 -4.74 7.60 14.08
N THR A 359 -3.93 6.59 13.75
CA THR A 359 -3.68 5.42 14.62
C THR A 359 -3.06 5.85 15.96
N VAL A 360 -2.01 6.68 15.95
CA VAL A 360 -1.36 7.15 17.19
C VAL A 360 -2.31 7.99 18.04
N ARG A 361 -3.11 8.86 17.43
CA ARG A 361 -4.16 9.62 18.12
C ARG A 361 -5.14 8.70 18.85
N ALA A 362 -5.57 7.60 18.21
CA ALA A 362 -6.45 6.62 18.83
C ALA A 362 -5.76 5.90 20.00
N MET A 363 -4.54 5.41 19.81
CA MET A 363 -3.76 4.69 20.83
C MET A 363 -3.47 5.54 22.08
N LEU A 364 -3.14 6.82 21.88
CA LEU A 364 -2.87 7.77 22.98
C LEU A 364 -4.13 8.44 23.53
N SER A 365 -5.26 8.33 22.84
CA SER A 365 -6.48 9.11 23.14
C SER A 365 -6.19 10.61 23.25
N SER A 366 -5.36 11.13 22.35
CA SER A 366 -4.90 12.53 22.36
C SER A 366 -4.79 13.10 20.96
N ASN A 367 -5.08 14.39 20.80
CA ASN A 367 -4.89 15.08 19.52
C ASN A 367 -3.40 15.15 19.17
N CYS A 368 -3.08 14.75 17.94
CA CYS A 368 -1.74 14.79 17.39
C CYS A 368 -1.73 15.56 16.07
N THR A 369 -0.63 16.25 15.80
CA THR A 369 -0.35 16.87 14.50
C THR A 369 1.00 16.37 13.98
N THR A 370 1.14 16.24 12.68
CA THR A 370 2.42 15.88 12.05
C THR A 370 3.23 17.15 11.80
N LYS A 371 4.51 17.15 12.19
CA LYS A 371 5.46 18.25 11.99
C LYS A 371 6.75 17.73 11.37
N THR A 372 7.43 18.57 10.61
CA THR A 372 8.78 18.27 10.11
C THR A 372 9.75 18.14 11.27
N MET A 373 10.73 17.26 11.14
CA MET A 373 11.79 17.16 12.14
C MET A 373 12.53 18.49 12.28
N GLY A 374 12.72 18.92 13.53
CA GLY A 374 13.29 20.24 13.87
C GLY A 374 12.25 21.30 14.24
N ASP A 375 11.01 21.20 13.76
CA ASP A 375 9.94 22.15 14.13
C ASP A 375 9.54 22.01 15.60
N SER A 376 9.01 23.06 16.21
CA SER A 376 8.45 22.97 17.56
C SER A 376 7.09 22.25 17.57
N CYS A 377 6.88 21.45 18.61
CA CYS A 377 5.56 21.20 19.17
C CYS A 377 5.24 22.36 20.15
#